data_AF-A9KVZ6-F1
#
_entry.id   AF-A9KVZ6-F1
#
_cell.length_a   1.000
_cell.length_b   1.000
_cell.length_c   1.000
_cell.angle_alpha   90.00
_cell.angle_beta   90.00
_cell.angle_gamma   90.00
#
_symmetry.space_group_name_H-M   'P 1'
#
loop_
_entity.id
_entity.type
_entity.pdbx_description
1 polymer ?
#
loop_
_entity_poly.entity_id
_entity_poly.type
_entity_poly.pdbx_seq_one_letter_code
_entity_poly.pdbx_strand_id
1 'polypeptide(L)'
;MTTTNALTVGAYTQKTHITEEDTQAYSSLAPHGGLSPYSTTSVLWNRNTPIKPEVVFEGGNVGYDQLSCSGFASLKLLTTHNKITERHFSTFEATSAATALSGKFAAEIYAIYPSIWPETVRALIVHSAEWTDAMKKQFVHGTTPRQQATHLVRCVGFGVPNLDKAIKSMNNSLALIVEDELQPYEKKQGKQPSTRDMHIHDIPWPKDSLLKLGEVDVEMTVTLSYFIEPNPSSRNVSGKYSYPSHQLRFDVKRSTESIKEFHARLSRNAQDTEEGTAIAPSDPNWLLGDFRHKGSIHKDVWKGTAADLAARGQIAIYPAMGWWRTRTKLQKWDKKARYSMIISIAVPEVDIDVDLYTDIMNQIDTPVQITSEVFV
;
A
#
# COMPACT_ATOMS: atom_id res chain seq x y z
N MET A 1 11.52 14.04 -10.66
CA MET A 1 11.83 13.93 -9.22
C MET A 1 10.66 13.15 -8.64
N THR A 2 10.80 11.86 -8.43
CA THR A 2 9.72 11.03 -7.90
C THR A 2 9.77 11.12 -6.39
N THR A 3 8.79 11.82 -5.79
CA THR A 3 8.65 11.89 -4.33
C THR A 3 8.30 10.49 -3.81
N THR A 4 9.18 9.93 -2.99
CA THR A 4 9.00 8.59 -2.42
C THR A 4 8.12 8.59 -1.16
N ASN A 5 8.07 9.71 -0.43
CA ASN A 5 7.36 9.80 0.86
C ASN A 5 5.92 10.29 0.72
N ALA A 6 5.65 11.22 -0.20
CA ALA A 6 4.29 11.74 -0.37
C ALA A 6 3.35 10.64 -0.89
N LEU A 7 2.14 10.59 -0.36
CA LEU A 7 1.04 9.83 -0.95
C LEU A 7 0.62 10.55 -2.24
N THR A 8 0.74 9.89 -3.38
CA THR A 8 0.35 10.45 -4.68
C THR A 8 -1.01 9.92 -5.07
N VAL A 9 -1.87 10.85 -5.49
CA VAL A 9 -3.28 10.60 -5.76
C VAL A 9 -3.55 10.79 -7.24
N GLY A 10 -4.08 9.75 -7.88
CA GLY A 10 -4.66 9.84 -9.23
C GLY A 10 -6.16 10.10 -9.17
N ALA A 11 -6.79 10.20 -10.34
CA ALA A 11 -8.22 10.43 -10.44
C ALA A 11 -8.94 9.22 -11.06
N TYR A 12 -10.02 8.77 -10.43
CA TYR A 12 -11.03 7.90 -11.02
C TYR A 12 -12.35 8.67 -11.14
N THR A 13 -13.38 8.08 -11.75
CA THR A 13 -14.68 8.73 -11.86
C THR A 13 -15.86 7.79 -11.77
N GLN A 14 -16.87 8.19 -10.99
CA GLN A 14 -18.23 7.66 -10.96
C GLN A 14 -19.19 8.59 -11.72
N LYS A 15 -18.73 9.79 -12.09
CA LYS A 15 -19.52 10.83 -12.74
C LYS A 15 -19.60 10.56 -14.24
N THR A 16 -20.68 9.92 -14.67
CA THR A 16 -20.91 9.58 -16.09
C THR A 16 -22.18 10.17 -16.68
N HIS A 17 -23.00 10.81 -15.85
CA HIS A 17 -24.29 11.36 -16.27
C HIS A 17 -24.15 12.84 -16.60
N ILE A 18 -24.39 13.19 -17.87
CA ILE A 18 -24.41 14.58 -18.36
C ILE A 18 -25.85 15.09 -18.27
N THR A 19 -26.05 16.23 -17.61
CA THR A 19 -27.39 16.76 -17.31
C THR A 19 -27.65 18.14 -17.89
N GLU A 20 -26.66 18.76 -18.51
CA GLU A 20 -26.79 20.04 -19.20
C GLU A 20 -27.74 19.94 -20.40
N GLU A 21 -28.39 21.06 -20.74
CA GLU A 21 -29.27 21.13 -21.91
C GLU A 21 -28.46 21.07 -23.22
N ASP A 22 -29.10 20.58 -24.29
CA ASP A 22 -28.52 20.45 -25.64
C ASP A 22 -27.23 19.60 -25.74
N THR A 23 -27.03 18.66 -24.81
CA THR A 23 -25.86 17.76 -24.81
C THR A 23 -26.16 16.32 -25.23
N GLN A 24 -27.25 16.06 -25.96
CA GLN A 24 -27.67 14.69 -26.31
C GLN A 24 -26.68 13.96 -27.21
N ALA A 25 -25.80 14.69 -27.89
CA ALA A 25 -24.72 14.14 -28.71
C ALA A 25 -23.48 13.68 -27.90
N TYR A 26 -23.39 14.06 -26.62
CA TYR A 26 -22.24 13.77 -25.77
C TYR A 26 -22.44 12.49 -24.95
N SER A 27 -21.35 11.75 -24.75
CA SER A 27 -21.25 10.63 -23.81
C SER A 27 -20.07 10.85 -22.86
N SER A 28 -20.08 10.25 -21.67
CA SER A 28 -18.92 10.31 -20.77
C SER A 28 -17.75 9.49 -21.32
N LEU A 29 -16.54 10.06 -21.32
CA LEU A 29 -15.36 9.43 -21.91
C LEU A 29 -14.87 8.21 -21.11
N ALA A 30 -14.76 8.36 -19.79
CA ALA A 30 -14.43 7.24 -18.92
C ALA A 30 -15.71 6.53 -18.44
N PRO A 31 -15.69 5.19 -18.32
CA PRO A 31 -16.80 4.43 -17.74
C PRO A 31 -16.93 4.70 -16.24
N HIS A 32 -18.11 4.41 -15.68
CA HIS A 32 -18.34 4.51 -14.25
C HIS A 32 -17.39 3.57 -13.49
N GLY A 33 -16.69 4.11 -12.49
CA GLY A 33 -15.66 3.42 -11.73
C GLY A 33 -14.32 3.30 -12.46
N GLY A 34 -14.17 3.81 -13.68
CA GLY A 34 -12.94 3.77 -14.46
C GLY A 34 -11.93 4.87 -14.10
N LEU A 35 -10.74 4.81 -14.69
CA LEU A 35 -9.74 5.87 -14.57
C LEU A 35 -10.25 7.16 -15.23
N SER A 36 -10.16 8.28 -14.51
CA SER A 36 -10.55 9.59 -15.05
C SER A 36 -9.63 9.99 -16.21
N PRO A 37 -10.15 10.63 -17.28
CA PRO A 37 -9.31 11.12 -18.38
C PRO A 37 -8.24 12.13 -17.96
N TYR A 38 -8.41 12.74 -16.78
CA TYR A 38 -7.46 13.69 -16.23
C TYR A 38 -6.29 13.06 -15.45
N SER A 39 -6.28 11.74 -15.28
CA SER A 39 -5.27 11.06 -14.47
C SER A 39 -4.06 10.62 -15.29
N THR A 40 -2.86 10.85 -14.75
CA THR A 40 -1.61 10.30 -15.30
C THR A 40 -1.26 8.95 -14.67
N THR A 41 -0.57 8.09 -15.40
CA THR A 41 -0.12 6.77 -14.93
C THR A 41 1.41 6.69 -14.87
N SER A 42 1.96 5.70 -14.13
CA SER A 42 3.40 5.44 -14.09
C SER A 42 3.83 4.24 -14.94
N VAL A 43 2.99 3.79 -15.89
CA VAL A 43 3.26 2.61 -16.74
C VAL A 43 4.59 2.74 -17.50
N LEU A 44 4.90 3.93 -18.00
CA LEU A 44 6.12 4.19 -18.76
C LEU A 44 7.36 4.43 -17.89
N TRP A 45 7.22 4.43 -16.56
CA TRP A 45 8.35 4.64 -15.67
C TRP A 45 9.23 3.40 -15.61
N ASN A 46 10.51 3.58 -15.28
CA ASN A 46 11.42 2.46 -15.08
C ASN A 46 10.85 1.49 -14.01
N ARG A 47 10.92 0.19 -14.27
CA ARG A 47 10.37 -0.87 -13.41
C ARG A 47 10.80 -0.74 -11.95
N ASN A 48 11.98 -0.21 -11.64
CA ASN A 48 12.51 -0.08 -10.29
C ASN A 48 12.03 1.17 -9.52
N THR A 49 11.24 2.04 -10.15
CA THR A 49 10.68 3.24 -9.49
C THR A 49 9.55 2.89 -8.52
N PRO A 50 9.23 3.77 -7.53
CA PRO A 50 8.06 3.61 -6.69
C PRO A 50 6.76 3.42 -7.49
N ILE A 51 5.80 2.68 -6.94
CA ILE A 51 4.45 2.53 -7.53
C ILE A 51 3.71 3.86 -7.37
N LYS A 52 3.23 4.45 -8.47
CA LYS A 52 2.55 5.74 -8.49
C LYS A 52 1.39 5.78 -9.51
N PRO A 53 0.27 6.47 -9.24
CA PRO A 53 -0.16 6.93 -7.92
C PRO A 53 -0.31 5.75 -6.94
N GLU A 54 -0.38 6.00 -5.64
CA GLU A 54 -0.70 4.93 -4.68
C GLU A 54 -2.19 4.63 -4.62
N VAL A 55 -3.04 5.64 -4.81
CA VAL A 55 -4.50 5.54 -4.73
C VAL A 55 -5.15 6.48 -5.72
N VAL A 56 -6.43 6.27 -6.01
CA VAL A 56 -7.25 7.14 -6.84
C VAL A 56 -8.50 7.60 -6.09
N PHE A 57 -8.86 8.87 -6.24
CA PHE A 57 -10.09 9.47 -5.71
C PHE A 57 -10.91 10.09 -6.84
N GLU A 58 -12.19 10.39 -6.58
CA GLU A 58 -13.07 11.01 -7.58
C GLU A 58 -12.43 12.31 -8.09
N GLY A 59 -12.27 12.43 -9.40
CA GLY A 59 -11.71 13.61 -10.04
C GLY A 59 -12.57 14.14 -11.18
N GLY A 60 -13.77 13.59 -11.39
CA GLY A 60 -14.64 13.96 -12.48
C GLY A 60 -14.26 13.31 -13.80
N ASN A 61 -15.03 13.68 -14.82
CA ASN A 61 -14.98 13.07 -16.15
C ASN A 61 -15.05 14.16 -17.23
N VAL A 62 -14.95 13.72 -18.48
CA VAL A 62 -15.07 14.57 -19.66
C VAL A 62 -16.17 14.01 -20.53
N GLY A 63 -16.99 14.87 -21.11
CA GLY A 63 -17.93 14.45 -22.15
C GLY A 63 -17.21 14.44 -23.49
N TYR A 64 -17.53 13.52 -24.37
CA TYR A 64 -16.99 13.47 -25.71
C TYR A 64 -18.11 13.24 -26.73
N ASP A 65 -17.91 13.79 -27.92
CA ASP A 65 -18.73 13.54 -29.11
C ASP A 65 -17.82 13.04 -30.26
N GLN A 66 -18.31 13.10 -31.50
CA GLN A 66 -17.53 12.67 -32.68
C GLN A 66 -16.35 13.61 -33.01
N LEU A 67 -16.34 14.83 -32.47
CA LEU A 67 -15.39 15.88 -32.85
C LEU A 67 -14.36 16.13 -31.75
N SER A 68 -14.77 16.17 -30.49
CA SER A 68 -13.92 16.64 -29.41
C SER A 68 -14.37 16.19 -28.02
N CYS A 69 -13.58 16.60 -27.03
CA CYS A 69 -13.84 16.44 -25.61
C CYS A 69 -14.23 17.79 -24.99
N SER A 70 -15.30 17.80 -24.19
CA SER A 70 -15.88 18.97 -23.54
C SER A 70 -16.07 18.73 -22.05
N GLY A 71 -15.77 19.75 -21.24
CA GLY A 71 -16.00 19.71 -19.80
C GLY A 71 -17.45 20.10 -19.47
N PHE A 72 -18.09 19.31 -18.62
CA PHE A 72 -19.47 19.54 -18.15
C PHE A 72 -19.49 19.64 -16.62
N ALA A 73 -20.27 20.56 -16.05
CA ALA A 73 -20.37 20.73 -14.61
C ALA A 73 -20.95 19.48 -13.92
N SER A 74 -21.89 18.80 -14.57
CA SER A 74 -22.45 17.51 -14.15
C SER A 74 -21.41 16.40 -14.01
N LEU A 75 -20.27 16.53 -14.69
CA LEU A 75 -19.13 15.61 -14.63
C LEU A 75 -18.04 16.05 -13.65
N LYS A 76 -18.23 17.15 -12.91
CA LYS A 76 -17.28 17.70 -11.93
C LYS A 76 -17.77 17.56 -10.48
N LEU A 77 -16.86 17.76 -9.53
CA LEU A 77 -17.20 17.80 -8.11
C LEU A 77 -17.69 19.20 -7.71
N LEU A 78 -18.68 19.25 -6.83
CA LEU A 78 -19.16 20.51 -6.24
C LEU A 78 -18.21 20.93 -5.11
N THR A 79 -17.89 22.22 -5.05
CA THR A 79 -17.09 22.81 -3.96
C THR A 79 -17.60 24.22 -3.62
N THR A 80 -17.09 24.79 -2.54
CA THR A 80 -17.34 26.19 -2.18
C THR A 80 -16.46 27.12 -3.03
N HIS A 81 -17.02 28.25 -3.44
CA HIS A 81 -16.24 29.28 -4.14
C HIS A 81 -15.30 30.00 -3.15
N ASN A 82 -14.10 30.41 -3.58
CA ASN A 82 -13.14 31.10 -2.71
C ASN A 82 -13.60 32.50 -2.28
N LYS A 83 -14.49 33.13 -3.06
CA LYS A 83 -15.11 34.42 -2.75
C LYS A 83 -16.62 34.27 -2.59
N ILE A 84 -17.06 34.14 -1.34
CA ILE A 84 -18.46 33.84 -1.00
C ILE A 84 -19.44 34.95 -1.43
N THR A 85 -18.97 36.19 -1.56
CA THR A 85 -19.76 37.35 -1.97
C THR A 85 -20.03 37.39 -3.48
N GLU A 86 -19.21 36.74 -4.30
CA GLU A 86 -19.40 36.67 -5.76
C GLU A 86 -20.29 35.47 -6.14
N ARG A 87 -20.07 34.33 -5.48
CA ARG A 87 -20.83 33.10 -5.67
C ARG A 87 -20.64 32.20 -4.45
N HIS A 88 -21.63 31.36 -4.13
CA HIS A 88 -21.50 30.40 -3.02
C HIS A 88 -20.75 29.13 -3.42
N PHE A 89 -21.05 28.57 -4.59
CA PHE A 89 -20.50 27.27 -5.04
C PHE A 89 -19.73 27.38 -6.35
N SER A 90 -18.83 26.43 -6.58
CA SER A 90 -18.09 26.25 -7.82
C SER A 90 -17.92 24.76 -8.11
N THR A 91 -17.33 24.45 -9.26
CA THR A 91 -16.93 23.08 -9.60
C THR A 91 -15.42 22.90 -9.48
N PHE A 92 -15.00 21.68 -9.15
CA PHE A 92 -13.61 21.26 -9.05
C PHE A 92 -13.42 19.90 -9.72
N GLU A 93 -12.26 19.66 -10.33
CA GLU A 93 -12.04 18.44 -11.12
C GLU A 93 -10.55 18.02 -11.15
N ALA A 94 -10.29 16.99 -11.94
CA ALA A 94 -9.01 16.36 -12.17
C ALA A 94 -8.35 15.83 -10.90
N THR A 95 -7.04 15.58 -10.98
CA THR A 95 -6.22 15.12 -9.85
C THR A 95 -6.17 16.12 -8.69
N SER A 96 -6.47 17.40 -8.94
CA SER A 96 -6.56 18.41 -7.87
C SER A 96 -7.76 18.14 -6.95
N ALA A 97 -8.93 17.83 -7.53
CA ALA A 97 -10.10 17.44 -6.75
C ALA A 97 -9.93 16.10 -6.04
N ALA A 98 -9.35 15.12 -6.73
CA ALA A 98 -8.99 13.85 -6.13
C ALA A 98 -8.03 14.02 -4.92
N THR A 99 -7.02 14.89 -5.04
CA THR A 99 -6.08 15.21 -3.96
C THR A 99 -6.77 15.88 -2.77
N ALA A 100 -7.70 16.81 -3.01
CA ALA A 100 -8.47 17.44 -1.94
C ALA A 100 -9.35 16.44 -1.19
N LEU A 101 -9.99 15.50 -1.91
CA LEU A 101 -10.75 14.42 -1.29
C LEU A 101 -9.85 13.47 -0.48
N SER A 102 -8.65 13.18 -0.96
CA SER A 102 -7.67 12.41 -0.18
C SER A 102 -7.24 13.16 1.10
N GLY A 103 -7.09 14.48 1.04
CA GLY A 103 -6.82 15.31 2.21
C GLY A 103 -7.98 15.28 3.23
N LYS A 104 -9.23 15.37 2.75
CA LYS A 104 -10.43 15.19 3.58
C LYS A 104 -10.43 13.81 4.27
N PHE A 105 -10.18 12.74 3.51
CA PHE A 105 -10.13 11.37 4.03
C PHE A 105 -9.08 11.23 5.15
N ALA A 106 -7.88 11.77 4.96
CA ALA A 106 -6.84 11.77 5.99
C ALA A 106 -7.26 12.55 7.24
N ALA A 107 -7.92 13.71 7.06
CA ALA A 107 -8.43 14.51 8.17
C ALA A 107 -9.54 13.79 8.95
N GLU A 108 -10.41 13.04 8.27
CA GLU A 108 -11.45 12.23 8.91
C GLU A 108 -10.86 11.10 9.75
N ILE A 109 -9.79 10.45 9.28
CA ILE A 109 -9.04 9.48 10.10
C ILE A 109 -8.46 10.16 11.34
N TYR A 110 -7.76 11.28 11.19
CA TYR A 110 -7.16 12.00 12.33
C TYR A 110 -8.20 12.52 13.32
N ALA A 111 -9.38 12.90 12.85
CA ALA A 111 -10.46 13.34 13.72
C ALA A 111 -10.92 12.22 14.68
N ILE A 112 -10.86 10.96 14.23
CA ILE A 112 -11.25 9.79 15.03
C ILE A 112 -10.06 9.26 15.85
N TYR A 113 -8.86 9.24 15.26
CA TYR A 113 -7.63 8.76 15.90
C TYR A 113 -6.55 9.86 15.88
N PRO A 114 -6.57 10.83 16.81
CA PRO A 114 -5.67 11.98 16.74
C PRO A 114 -4.19 11.68 17.00
N SER A 115 -3.87 10.56 17.66
CA SER A 115 -2.52 10.24 18.13
C SER A 115 -1.72 9.33 17.19
N ILE A 116 -2.33 8.77 16.15
CA ILE A 116 -1.64 7.85 15.24
C ILE A 116 -0.64 8.59 14.35
N TRP A 117 0.38 7.87 13.89
CA TRP A 117 1.46 8.43 13.09
C TRP A 117 0.99 8.73 11.65
N PRO A 118 1.62 9.69 10.95
CA PRO A 118 1.36 9.92 9.53
C PRO A 118 1.66 8.70 8.66
N GLU A 119 2.63 7.86 9.06
CA GLU A 119 2.92 6.56 8.46
C GLU A 119 1.67 5.66 8.49
N THR A 120 0.94 5.65 9.62
CA THR A 120 -0.29 4.87 9.84
C THR A 120 -1.47 5.41 9.07
N VAL A 121 -1.69 6.73 9.06
CA VAL A 121 -2.75 7.34 8.22
C VAL A 121 -2.54 6.99 6.75
N ARG A 122 -1.29 7.10 6.27
CA ARG A 122 -0.93 6.72 4.90
C ARG A 122 -1.15 5.23 4.64
N ALA A 123 -0.81 4.37 5.61
CA ALA A 123 -1.06 2.94 5.53
C ALA A 123 -2.56 2.63 5.45
N LEU A 124 -3.40 3.24 6.31
CA LEU A 124 -4.86 3.04 6.34
C LEU A 124 -5.52 3.42 5.01
N ILE A 125 -5.13 4.54 4.41
CA ILE A 125 -5.64 4.98 3.11
C ILE A 125 -5.33 3.94 2.02
N VAL A 126 -4.08 3.44 1.96
CA VAL A 126 -3.68 2.46 0.95
C VAL A 126 -4.25 1.08 1.25
N HIS A 127 -4.29 0.67 2.52
CA HIS A 127 -4.77 -0.61 2.99
C HIS A 127 -6.25 -0.80 2.66
N SER A 128 -7.06 0.24 2.87
CA SER A 128 -8.49 0.25 2.57
C SER A 128 -8.83 0.38 1.07
N ALA A 129 -7.84 0.59 0.20
CA ALA A 129 -8.07 0.80 -1.22
C ALA A 129 -8.38 -0.49 -1.99
N GLU A 130 -9.37 -0.44 -2.89
CA GLU A 130 -9.75 -1.58 -3.72
C GLU A 130 -9.95 -1.17 -5.18
N TRP A 131 -9.62 -2.08 -6.11
CA TRP A 131 -9.89 -1.88 -7.52
C TRP A 131 -11.35 -2.14 -7.84
N THR A 132 -11.98 -1.18 -8.51
CA THR A 132 -13.31 -1.38 -9.10
C THR A 132 -13.24 -2.41 -10.23
N ASP A 133 -14.37 -3.03 -10.55
CA ASP A 133 -14.45 -3.93 -11.70
C ASP A 133 -14.20 -3.21 -13.03
N ALA A 134 -14.57 -1.94 -13.13
CA ALA A 134 -14.28 -1.11 -14.29
C ALA A 134 -12.76 -0.94 -14.47
N MET A 135 -12.00 -0.68 -13.40
CA MET A 135 -10.53 -0.58 -13.48
C MET A 135 -9.89 -1.90 -13.93
N LYS A 136 -10.33 -3.03 -13.36
CA LYS A 136 -9.83 -4.37 -13.72
C LYS A 136 -10.09 -4.69 -15.19
N LYS A 137 -11.29 -4.33 -15.71
CA LYS A 137 -11.68 -4.53 -17.11
C LYS A 137 -10.97 -3.55 -18.06
N GLN A 138 -10.73 -2.32 -17.63
CA GLN A 138 -10.10 -1.27 -18.44
C GLN A 138 -8.63 -1.55 -18.74
N PHE A 139 -7.91 -2.20 -17.80
CA PHE A 139 -6.48 -2.46 -17.94
C PHE A 139 -6.16 -3.96 -17.83
N VAL A 140 -6.38 -4.69 -18.92
CA VAL A 140 -5.98 -6.10 -19.03
C VAL A 140 -4.70 -6.20 -19.84
N HIS A 141 -3.54 -6.25 -19.17
CA HIS A 141 -2.24 -6.37 -19.84
C HIS A 141 -1.37 -7.43 -19.17
N GLY A 142 -0.81 -8.34 -19.97
CA GLY A 142 -0.03 -9.48 -19.50
C GLY A 142 -0.82 -10.79 -19.51
N THR A 143 -0.09 -11.91 -19.43
CA THR A 143 -0.64 -13.26 -19.58
C THR A 143 -0.89 -13.95 -18.25
N THR A 144 -0.32 -13.44 -17.15
CA THR A 144 -0.50 -13.98 -15.80
C THR A 144 -1.21 -12.99 -14.88
N PRO A 145 -1.95 -13.46 -13.84
CA PRO A 145 -2.60 -12.59 -12.87
C PRO A 145 -1.65 -11.58 -12.23
N ARG A 146 -0.41 -12.00 -11.92
CA ARG A 146 0.63 -11.11 -11.36
C ARG A 146 1.07 -10.02 -12.34
N GLN A 147 1.19 -10.33 -13.63
CA GLN A 147 1.52 -9.32 -14.64
C GLN A 147 0.39 -8.30 -14.82
N GLN A 148 -0.86 -8.77 -14.84
CA GLN A 148 -2.05 -7.92 -14.91
C GLN A 148 -2.15 -7.02 -13.68
N ALA A 149 -2.00 -7.56 -12.47
CA ALA A 149 -1.98 -6.79 -11.23
C ALA A 149 -0.84 -5.76 -11.20
N THR A 150 0.35 -6.15 -11.68
CA THR A 150 1.52 -5.27 -11.79
C THR A 150 1.29 -4.10 -12.75
N HIS A 151 0.60 -4.33 -13.87
CA HIS A 151 0.25 -3.27 -14.81
C HIS A 151 -0.86 -2.39 -14.24
N LEU A 152 -1.90 -3.00 -13.67
CA LEU A 152 -3.05 -2.29 -13.09
C LEU A 152 -2.62 -1.35 -11.97
N VAL A 153 -1.74 -1.79 -11.06
CA VAL A 153 -1.24 -0.94 -9.97
C VAL A 153 -0.42 0.26 -10.48
N ARG A 154 0.16 0.18 -11.69
CA ARG A 154 0.83 1.32 -12.35
C ARG A 154 -0.14 2.32 -12.99
N CYS A 155 -1.36 1.87 -13.28
CA CYS A 155 -2.42 2.70 -13.85
C CYS A 155 -3.20 3.45 -12.77
N VAL A 156 -3.68 2.72 -11.75
CA VAL A 156 -4.67 3.22 -10.76
C VAL A 156 -4.19 3.09 -9.31
N GLY A 157 -2.92 2.79 -9.09
CA GLY A 157 -2.43 2.48 -7.73
C GLY A 157 -3.14 1.26 -7.16
N PHE A 158 -3.34 1.24 -5.85
CA PHE A 158 -4.09 0.21 -5.13
C PHE A 158 -5.61 0.38 -5.22
N GLY A 159 -6.10 1.36 -5.99
CA GLY A 159 -7.52 1.59 -6.24
C GLY A 159 -8.13 2.71 -5.38
N VAL A 160 -9.41 2.59 -5.10
CA VAL A 160 -10.24 3.59 -4.40
C VAL A 160 -10.27 3.28 -2.91
N PRO A 161 -9.78 4.17 -2.02
CA PRO A 161 -9.88 4.00 -0.57
C PRO A 161 -11.33 3.98 -0.07
N ASN A 162 -11.60 3.14 0.92
CA ASN A 162 -12.89 3.07 1.61
C ASN A 162 -12.73 3.55 3.08
N LEU A 163 -13.43 4.63 3.43
CA LEU A 163 -13.28 5.28 4.74
C LEU A 163 -13.78 4.39 5.88
N ASP A 164 -14.93 3.72 5.70
CA ASP A 164 -15.48 2.82 6.70
C ASP A 164 -14.54 1.64 6.95
N LYS A 165 -13.96 1.07 5.89
CA LYS A 165 -12.95 0.02 6.00
C LYS A 165 -11.71 0.52 6.75
N ALA A 166 -11.20 1.70 6.43
CA ALA A 166 -10.06 2.29 7.12
C ALA A 166 -10.33 2.50 8.63
N ILE A 167 -11.49 3.05 8.99
CA ILE A 167 -11.85 3.29 10.39
C ILE A 167 -12.07 1.96 11.13
N LYS A 168 -12.77 1.01 10.50
CA LYS A 168 -13.02 -0.33 11.07
C LYS A 168 -11.73 -1.10 11.28
N SER A 169 -10.74 -1.02 10.38
CA SER A 169 -9.44 -1.70 10.56
C SER A 169 -8.73 -1.34 11.87
N MET A 170 -8.98 -0.17 12.45
CA MET A 170 -8.42 0.21 13.76
C MET A 170 -9.15 -0.43 14.95
N ASN A 171 -10.43 -0.78 14.78
CA ASN A 171 -11.29 -1.31 15.84
C ASN A 171 -11.68 -2.79 15.62
N ASN A 172 -11.14 -3.42 14.58
CA ASN A 172 -11.50 -4.77 14.19
C ASN A 172 -10.41 -5.74 14.64
N SER A 173 -10.85 -6.78 15.33
CA SER A 173 -10.05 -7.89 15.80
C SER A 173 -9.37 -8.66 14.65
N LEU A 174 -9.90 -8.56 13.43
CA LEU A 174 -9.33 -9.13 12.21
C LEU A 174 -8.16 -8.32 11.63
N ALA A 175 -7.81 -7.18 12.24
CA ALA A 175 -6.73 -6.33 11.80
C ALA A 175 -5.74 -6.05 12.94
N LEU A 176 -4.44 -6.19 12.64
CA LEU A 176 -3.36 -5.80 13.54
C LEU A 176 -2.67 -4.58 12.96
N ILE A 177 -2.52 -3.55 13.80
CA ILE A 177 -1.83 -2.30 13.48
C ILE A 177 -0.65 -2.13 14.43
N VAL A 178 0.53 -1.95 13.87
CA VAL A 178 1.79 -1.81 14.61
C VAL A 178 2.44 -0.49 14.23
N GLU A 179 2.72 0.35 15.22
CA GLU A 179 3.61 1.51 15.12
C GLU A 179 4.87 1.23 15.92
N ASP A 180 6.02 1.21 15.26
CA ASP A 180 7.26 0.79 15.90
C ASP A 180 8.49 1.40 15.21
N GLU A 181 9.66 1.26 15.83
CA GLU A 181 10.92 1.82 15.38
C GLU A 181 12.04 0.76 15.44
N LEU A 182 12.79 0.61 14.34
CA LEU A 182 13.94 -0.31 14.27
C LEU A 182 15.21 0.43 13.85
N GLN A 183 16.38 -0.11 14.20
CA GLN A 183 17.67 0.38 13.69
C GLN A 183 18.12 -0.49 12.49
N PRO A 184 18.06 0.03 11.24
CA PRO A 184 18.29 -0.80 10.06
C PRO A 184 19.69 -1.39 9.97
N TYR A 185 20.69 -0.62 10.41
CA TYR A 185 22.10 -0.93 10.18
C TYR A 185 22.93 -0.77 11.44
N GLU A 186 24.15 -1.29 11.39
CA GLU A 186 25.18 -1.03 12.39
C GLU A 186 26.56 -0.99 11.73
N LYS A 187 27.55 -0.44 12.44
CA LYS A 187 28.95 -0.55 12.03
C LYS A 187 29.78 -1.03 13.21
N LYS A 188 30.19 -2.29 13.16
CA LYS A 188 31.13 -2.87 14.12
C LYS A 188 32.55 -2.34 13.84
N GLN A 189 33.37 -2.24 14.88
CA GLN A 189 34.73 -1.71 14.79
C GLN A 189 35.54 -2.49 13.73
N GLY A 190 36.22 -1.76 12.85
CA GLY A 190 37.03 -2.35 11.77
C GLY A 190 36.24 -3.02 10.64
N LYS A 191 34.89 -3.03 10.70
CA LYS A 191 34.04 -3.65 9.66
C LYS A 191 33.29 -2.60 8.83
N GLN A 192 32.85 -3.01 7.65
CA GLN A 192 31.89 -2.23 6.86
C GLN A 192 30.50 -2.26 7.54
N PRO A 193 29.65 -1.24 7.34
CA PRO A 193 28.29 -1.29 7.86
C PRO A 193 27.52 -2.51 7.36
N SER A 194 26.81 -3.17 8.29
CA SER A 194 25.99 -4.35 8.06
C SER A 194 24.53 -4.07 8.43
N THR A 195 23.64 -4.95 8.02
CA THR A 195 22.26 -4.99 8.53
C THR A 195 22.27 -5.34 10.03
N ARG A 196 21.32 -4.79 10.79
CA ARG A 196 21.23 -4.96 12.25
C ARG A 196 19.90 -5.56 12.68
N ASP A 197 18.87 -4.75 12.85
CA ASP A 197 17.60 -5.20 13.45
C ASP A 197 16.65 -5.81 12.40
N MET A 198 15.90 -6.81 12.85
CA MET A 198 14.71 -7.36 12.20
C MET A 198 13.63 -7.50 13.27
N HIS A 199 12.44 -6.97 13.01
CA HIS A 199 11.31 -7.12 13.94
C HIS A 199 10.47 -8.30 13.48
N ILE A 200 10.22 -9.26 14.37
CA ILE A 200 9.30 -10.36 14.13
C ILE A 200 8.10 -10.17 15.05
N HIS A 201 6.93 -10.16 14.42
CA HIS A 201 5.65 -10.01 15.09
C HIS A 201 4.89 -11.31 14.99
N ASP A 202 4.43 -11.81 16.12
CA ASP A 202 3.42 -12.85 16.13
C ASP A 202 2.09 -12.24 15.69
N ILE A 203 1.46 -12.86 14.70
CA ILE A 203 0.18 -12.40 14.20
C ILE A 203 -0.92 -13.08 15.04
N PRO A 204 -1.82 -12.32 15.68
CA PRO A 204 -2.87 -12.85 16.54
C PRO A 204 -4.01 -13.47 15.73
N TRP A 205 -3.70 -14.45 14.88
CA TRP A 205 -4.71 -15.15 14.09
C TRP A 205 -5.67 -15.93 14.99
N PRO A 206 -6.98 -15.92 14.68
CA PRO A 206 -7.90 -16.90 15.25
C PRO A 206 -7.65 -18.27 14.66
N LYS A 207 -6.59 -18.93 15.12
CA LYS A 207 -6.12 -20.20 14.55
C LYS A 207 -7.23 -21.24 14.55
N ASP A 208 -7.97 -21.38 15.64
CA ASP A 208 -9.06 -22.35 15.74
C ASP A 208 -10.19 -22.06 14.74
N SER A 209 -10.60 -20.79 14.61
CA SER A 209 -11.66 -20.41 13.68
C SER A 209 -11.22 -20.56 12.21
N LEU A 210 -9.96 -20.22 11.89
CA LEU A 210 -9.38 -20.46 10.56
C LEU A 210 -9.24 -21.96 10.25
N LEU A 211 -8.84 -22.78 11.22
CA LEU A 211 -8.75 -24.23 11.04
C LEU A 211 -10.12 -24.88 10.83
N LYS A 212 -11.19 -24.37 11.47
CA LYS A 212 -12.57 -24.82 11.24
C LYS A 212 -13.04 -24.52 9.80
N LEU A 213 -12.59 -23.41 9.22
CA LEU A 213 -12.87 -23.05 7.83
C LEU A 213 -12.13 -23.94 6.82
N GLY A 214 -11.01 -24.57 7.22
CA GLY A 214 -10.31 -25.57 6.43
C GLY A 214 -9.85 -25.05 5.06
N GLU A 215 -10.46 -25.57 4.00
CA GLU A 215 -10.11 -25.29 2.60
C GLU A 215 -10.81 -24.05 2.02
N VAL A 216 -11.58 -23.30 2.82
CA VAL A 216 -12.17 -22.03 2.36
C VAL A 216 -11.07 -21.05 1.98
N ASP A 217 -11.21 -20.44 0.80
CA ASP A 217 -10.29 -19.43 0.31
C ASP A 217 -10.41 -18.13 1.12
N VAL A 218 -9.26 -17.62 1.55
CA VAL A 218 -9.14 -16.39 2.33
C VAL A 218 -8.09 -15.47 1.72
N GLU A 219 -8.22 -14.18 2.05
CA GLU A 219 -7.26 -13.15 1.66
C GLU A 219 -6.62 -12.54 2.90
N MET A 220 -5.30 -12.40 2.86
CA MET A 220 -4.53 -11.63 3.84
C MET A 220 -3.95 -10.40 3.14
N THR A 221 -4.32 -9.21 3.59
CA THR A 221 -3.75 -7.96 3.09
C THR A 221 -2.70 -7.45 4.07
N VAL A 222 -1.51 -7.14 3.57
CA VAL A 222 -0.46 -6.49 4.36
C VAL A 222 -0.13 -5.14 3.75
N THR A 223 -0.01 -4.11 4.58
CA THR A 223 0.45 -2.77 4.18
C THR A 223 1.54 -2.28 5.13
N LEU A 224 2.74 -2.04 4.60
CA LEU A 224 3.88 -1.48 5.33
C LEU A 224 4.11 -0.05 4.84
N SER A 225 4.23 0.90 5.76
CA SER A 225 4.41 2.33 5.48
C SER A 225 5.52 2.89 6.37
N TYR A 226 6.51 3.54 5.77
CA TYR A 226 7.60 4.21 6.47
C TYR A 226 8.06 5.44 5.70
N PHE A 227 8.82 6.35 6.30
CA PHE A 227 9.43 7.46 5.57
C PHE A 227 10.93 7.25 5.40
N ILE A 228 11.40 7.45 4.18
CA ILE A 228 12.83 7.46 3.90
C ILE A 228 13.41 8.86 4.12
N GLU A 229 14.68 8.94 4.51
CA GLU A 229 15.47 10.15 4.37
C GLU A 229 16.03 10.18 2.93
N PRO A 230 15.64 11.14 2.08
CA PRO A 230 16.16 11.22 0.72
C PRO A 230 17.65 11.57 0.77
N ASN A 231 18.43 11.00 -0.15
CA ASN A 231 19.85 11.31 -0.22
C ASN A 231 20.09 12.82 -0.46
N PRO A 232 20.91 13.50 0.37
CA PRO A 232 21.15 14.94 0.25
C PRO A 232 22.02 15.33 -0.96
N SER A 233 22.64 14.39 -1.68
CA SER A 233 23.49 14.71 -2.84
C SER A 233 22.72 14.86 -4.16
N SER A 234 23.23 15.72 -5.05
CA SER A 234 22.66 15.98 -6.37
C SER A 234 22.56 14.75 -7.28
N ARG A 235 21.58 14.82 -8.20
CA ARG A 235 21.08 13.87 -9.24
C ARG A 235 22.03 12.89 -9.96
N ASN A 236 23.34 12.90 -9.75
CA ASN A 236 24.32 12.15 -10.56
C ASN A 236 24.80 10.83 -9.93
N VAL A 237 24.09 10.29 -8.94
CA VAL A 237 24.49 9.04 -8.29
C VAL A 237 23.68 7.90 -8.90
N SER A 238 24.26 7.25 -9.90
CA SER A 238 23.70 6.07 -10.56
C SER A 238 23.66 4.88 -9.59
N GLY A 239 22.47 4.31 -9.36
CA GLY A 239 22.28 3.06 -8.60
C GLY A 239 20.92 2.99 -7.91
N LYS A 240 20.32 1.79 -7.84
CA LYS A 240 19.00 1.54 -7.19
C LYS A 240 18.96 2.01 -5.72
N TYR A 241 20.11 2.01 -5.05
CA TYR A 241 20.28 2.35 -3.63
C TYR A 241 20.78 3.77 -3.38
N SER A 242 20.86 4.59 -4.43
CA SER A 242 21.41 5.93 -4.29
C SER A 242 20.46 6.91 -3.63
N TYR A 243 19.14 6.68 -3.69
CA TYR A 243 18.15 7.62 -3.18
C TYR A 243 17.56 7.27 -1.80
N PRO A 244 17.07 6.05 -1.52
CA PRO A 244 16.45 5.73 -0.22
C PRO A 244 17.50 5.51 0.89
N SER A 245 17.24 6.05 2.08
CA SER A 245 18.07 5.87 3.28
C SER A 245 18.16 4.42 3.73
N HIS A 246 17.00 3.78 3.78
CA HIS A 246 16.76 2.40 4.13
C HIS A 246 15.55 1.93 3.31
N GLN A 247 15.41 0.62 3.12
CA GLN A 247 14.30 0.06 2.36
C GLN A 247 13.66 -1.06 3.17
N LEU A 248 12.70 -0.71 4.04
CA LEU A 248 11.99 -1.73 4.80
C LEU A 248 11.17 -2.61 3.86
N ARG A 249 11.18 -3.90 4.17
CA ARG A 249 10.40 -4.95 3.52
C ARG A 249 9.64 -5.70 4.59
N PHE A 250 8.61 -6.41 4.16
CA PHE A 250 7.94 -7.39 4.97
C PHE A 250 7.96 -8.75 4.29
N ASP A 251 7.93 -9.80 5.08
CA ASP A 251 7.64 -11.15 4.60
C ASP A 251 6.93 -11.94 5.70
N VAL A 252 6.16 -12.94 5.29
CA VAL A 252 5.35 -13.76 6.19
C VAL A 252 5.90 -15.17 6.18
N LYS A 253 5.95 -15.79 7.36
CA LYS A 253 6.30 -17.20 7.51
C LYS A 253 5.38 -18.04 6.64
N ARG A 254 5.93 -18.98 5.86
CA ARG A 254 5.18 -19.96 5.05
C ARG A 254 4.60 -21.05 5.94
N SER A 255 3.52 -21.69 5.52
CA SER A 255 2.95 -22.85 6.23
C SER A 255 3.93 -24.02 6.36
N THR A 256 4.74 -24.24 5.32
CA THR A 256 5.67 -25.37 5.23
C THR A 256 7.03 -25.15 5.89
N GLU A 257 7.32 -23.94 6.39
CA GLU A 257 8.58 -23.65 7.06
C GLU A 257 8.39 -23.50 8.57
N SER A 258 9.38 -23.94 9.34
CA SER A 258 9.52 -23.64 10.77
C SER A 258 9.98 -22.19 10.99
N ILE A 259 9.86 -21.71 12.23
CA ILE A 259 10.36 -20.38 12.63
C ILE A 259 11.86 -20.24 12.32
N LYS A 260 12.65 -21.28 12.62
CA LYS A 260 14.10 -21.27 12.33
C LYS A 260 14.40 -21.18 10.84
N GLU A 261 13.65 -21.91 10.01
CA GLU A 261 13.80 -21.85 8.55
C GLU A 261 13.36 -20.50 8.00
N PHE A 262 12.30 -19.91 8.56
CA PHE A 262 11.88 -18.55 8.24
C PHE A 262 12.99 -17.54 8.50
N HIS A 263 13.61 -17.57 9.68
CA HIS A 263 14.69 -16.65 10.02
C HIS A 263 15.91 -16.87 9.12
N ALA A 264 16.29 -18.12 8.88
CA ALA A 264 17.39 -18.46 7.98
C ALA A 264 17.12 -17.97 6.54
N ARG A 265 15.88 -18.04 6.07
CA ARG A 265 15.47 -17.53 4.76
C ARG A 265 15.56 -16.00 4.70
N LEU A 266 15.16 -15.30 5.75
CA LEU A 266 15.26 -13.84 5.81
C LEU A 266 16.72 -13.37 5.86
N SER A 267 17.57 -14.01 6.67
CA SER A 267 19.00 -13.71 6.73
C SER A 267 19.68 -13.96 5.38
N ARG A 268 19.35 -15.07 4.71
CA ARG A 268 19.85 -15.35 3.37
C ARG A 268 19.37 -14.31 2.34
N ASN A 269 18.09 -13.95 2.38
CA ASN A 269 17.55 -12.91 1.49
C ASN A 269 18.21 -11.54 1.70
N ALA A 270 18.59 -11.21 2.95
CA ALA A 270 19.33 -10.00 3.26
C ALA A 270 20.73 -10.06 2.62
N GLN A 271 21.45 -11.17 2.78
CA GLN A 271 22.76 -11.41 2.15
C GLN A 271 22.69 -11.42 0.61
N ASP A 272 21.74 -12.14 0.02
CA ASP A 272 21.60 -12.21 -1.45
C ASP A 272 21.26 -10.84 -2.05
N THR A 273 20.46 -10.03 -1.35
CA THR A 273 20.18 -8.65 -1.75
C THR A 273 21.45 -7.78 -1.71
N GLU A 274 22.40 -8.08 -0.82
CA GLU A 274 23.70 -7.40 -0.73
C GLU A 274 24.63 -7.81 -1.88
N GLU A 275 24.69 -9.11 -2.20
CA GLU A 275 25.57 -9.68 -3.23
C GLU A 275 25.01 -9.53 -4.65
N GLY A 276 23.72 -9.18 -4.78
CA GLY A 276 23.03 -9.06 -6.07
C GLY A 276 22.77 -10.41 -6.74
N THR A 277 22.71 -11.48 -5.95
CA THR A 277 22.52 -12.87 -6.37
C THR A 277 21.04 -13.25 -6.47
N ALA A 278 20.77 -14.48 -6.90
CA ALA A 278 19.41 -14.98 -7.14
C ALA A 278 18.59 -15.02 -5.85
N ILE A 279 17.45 -14.33 -5.86
CA ILE A 279 16.48 -14.27 -4.76
C ILE A 279 15.79 -15.64 -4.62
N ALA A 280 15.60 -16.11 -3.39
CA ALA A 280 14.83 -17.30 -3.07
C ALA A 280 13.45 -17.29 -3.78
N PRO A 281 12.86 -18.46 -4.10
CA PRO A 281 11.59 -18.52 -4.83
C PRO A 281 10.51 -17.74 -4.08
N SER A 282 9.99 -16.70 -4.71
CA SER A 282 8.91 -15.86 -4.20
C SER A 282 7.64 -16.70 -3.99
N ASP A 283 6.93 -16.47 -2.89
CA ASP A 283 5.68 -17.18 -2.61
C ASP A 283 4.65 -16.84 -3.73
N PRO A 284 4.15 -17.85 -4.47
CA PRO A 284 3.32 -17.64 -5.65
C PRO A 284 1.95 -17.04 -5.32
N ASN A 285 1.50 -17.19 -4.08
CA ASN A 285 0.17 -16.80 -3.62
C ASN A 285 0.02 -15.30 -3.37
N TRP A 286 1.13 -14.55 -3.44
CA TRP A 286 1.11 -13.09 -3.42
C TRP A 286 0.76 -12.51 -4.79
N LEU A 287 -0.20 -11.58 -4.79
CA LEU A 287 -0.70 -10.91 -5.99
C LEU A 287 0.40 -10.13 -6.73
N LEU A 288 1.16 -9.30 -6.02
CA LEU A 288 2.30 -8.55 -6.59
C LEU A 288 3.64 -9.27 -6.38
N GLY A 289 3.78 -10.00 -5.27
CA GLY A 289 5.04 -10.63 -4.87
C GLY A 289 6.16 -9.59 -4.75
N ASP A 290 7.36 -9.89 -5.24
CA ASP A 290 8.52 -9.00 -5.13
C ASP A 290 8.32 -7.61 -5.76
N PHE A 291 7.33 -7.46 -6.65
CA PHE A 291 7.02 -6.16 -7.25
C PHE A 291 6.52 -5.13 -6.21
N ARG A 292 5.98 -5.59 -5.06
CA ARG A 292 5.42 -4.73 -4.00
C ARG A 292 6.44 -3.82 -3.32
N HIS A 293 7.71 -4.22 -3.25
CA HIS A 293 8.75 -3.53 -2.47
C HIS A 293 9.34 -2.32 -3.22
N LYS A 294 8.49 -1.35 -3.56
CA LYS A 294 8.83 -0.18 -4.38
C LYS A 294 8.35 1.12 -3.78
N GLY A 295 9.30 1.88 -3.26
CA GLY A 295 9.04 3.17 -2.63
C GLY A 295 9.13 3.05 -1.12
N SER A 296 8.25 3.75 -0.42
CA SER A 296 8.21 3.76 1.05
C SER A 296 6.87 3.30 1.63
N ILE A 297 5.96 2.83 0.76
CA ILE A 297 4.72 2.19 1.13
C ILE A 297 4.50 0.98 0.22
N HIS A 298 4.22 -0.16 0.84
CA HIS A 298 4.08 -1.43 0.16
C HIS A 298 2.75 -2.04 0.60
N LYS A 299 1.90 -2.41 -0.36
CA LYS A 299 0.71 -3.21 -0.10
C LYS A 299 0.74 -4.44 -1.00
N ASP A 300 0.35 -5.58 -0.44
CA ASP A 300 0.12 -6.78 -1.22
C ASP A 300 -0.97 -7.64 -0.57
N VAL A 301 -1.56 -8.50 -1.39
CA VAL A 301 -2.63 -9.42 -0.99
C VAL A 301 -2.14 -10.83 -1.24
N TRP A 302 -2.16 -11.64 -0.20
CA TRP A 302 -1.92 -13.07 -0.25
C TRP A 302 -3.26 -13.80 -0.32
N LYS A 303 -3.36 -14.84 -1.16
CA LYS A 303 -4.55 -15.69 -1.26
C LYS A 303 -4.22 -17.17 -1.05
N GLY A 304 -5.03 -17.86 -0.28
CA GLY A 304 -4.90 -19.30 -0.07
C GLY A 304 -5.95 -19.80 0.91
N THR A 305 -5.80 -21.03 1.37
CA THR A 305 -6.79 -21.63 2.27
C THR A 305 -6.68 -21.09 3.69
N ALA A 306 -7.78 -21.11 4.43
CA ALA A 306 -7.81 -20.72 5.84
C ALA A 306 -6.82 -21.54 6.69
N ALA A 307 -6.68 -22.84 6.40
CA ALA A 307 -5.71 -23.71 7.05
C ALA A 307 -4.24 -23.30 6.77
N ASP A 308 -3.91 -22.93 5.53
CA ASP A 308 -2.57 -22.40 5.19
C ASP A 308 -2.32 -21.09 5.96
N LEU A 309 -3.29 -20.17 5.96
CA LEU A 309 -3.18 -18.91 6.68
C LEU A 309 -2.97 -19.11 8.20
N ALA A 310 -3.68 -20.05 8.83
CA ALA A 310 -3.53 -20.35 10.26
C ALA A 310 -2.08 -20.77 10.62
N ALA A 311 -1.36 -21.41 9.70
CA ALA A 311 0.04 -21.81 9.86
C ALA A 311 1.06 -20.68 9.59
N ARG A 312 0.60 -19.53 9.07
CA ARG A 312 1.40 -18.33 8.73
C ARG A 312 1.38 -17.30 9.86
N GLY A 313 1.65 -17.74 11.08
CA GLY A 313 1.48 -16.95 12.31
C GLY A 313 2.55 -15.89 12.62
N GLN A 314 3.48 -15.60 11.69
CA GLN A 314 4.56 -14.64 11.94
C GLN A 314 4.84 -13.78 10.72
N ILE A 315 5.04 -12.49 10.97
CA ILE A 315 5.45 -11.50 9.96
C ILE A 315 6.72 -10.80 10.42
N ALA A 316 7.67 -10.65 9.50
CA ALA A 316 8.92 -9.97 9.76
C ALA A 316 9.00 -8.65 9.01
N ILE A 317 9.50 -7.61 9.68
CA ILE A 317 9.88 -6.33 9.08
C ILE A 317 11.40 -6.23 9.13
N TYR A 318 12.01 -6.02 7.97
CA TYR A 318 13.46 -5.96 7.85
C TYR A 318 13.95 -4.97 6.79
N PRO A 319 15.12 -4.37 6.99
CA PRO A 319 15.71 -3.47 6.02
C PRO A 319 16.40 -4.21 4.87
N ALA A 320 16.34 -3.61 3.69
CA ALA A 320 17.23 -3.88 2.56
C ALA A 320 18.21 -2.71 2.36
N MET A 321 19.15 -2.83 1.41
CA MET A 321 20.21 -1.85 1.14
C MET A 321 19.73 -0.40 0.99
N GLY A 322 20.47 0.57 1.53
CA GLY A 322 20.13 1.99 1.47
C GLY A 322 21.34 2.88 1.76
N TRP A 323 21.21 4.19 1.50
CA TRP A 323 22.36 5.09 1.57
C TRP A 323 22.89 5.32 2.99
N TRP A 324 22.08 5.12 4.04
CA TRP A 324 22.58 5.14 5.43
C TRP A 324 23.67 4.09 5.66
N ARG A 325 23.61 2.96 4.93
CA ARG A 325 24.63 1.90 4.96
C ARG A 325 25.76 2.15 3.96
N THR A 326 25.46 2.47 2.71
CA THR A 326 26.47 2.54 1.63
C THR A 326 27.35 3.79 1.71
N ARG A 327 26.84 4.90 2.24
CA ARG A 327 27.58 6.17 2.33
C ARG A 327 28.22 6.34 3.70
N THR A 328 29.23 5.54 3.95
CA THR A 328 29.93 5.48 5.24
C THR A 328 30.52 6.84 5.69
N LYS A 329 30.85 7.74 4.76
CA LYS A 329 31.31 9.10 5.08
C LYS A 329 30.28 9.94 5.84
N LEU A 330 28.98 9.66 5.68
CA LEU A 330 27.90 10.40 6.33
C LEU A 330 27.55 9.87 7.73
N GLN A 331 28.10 8.72 8.13
CA GLN A 331 27.95 8.13 9.47
C GLN A 331 26.49 8.04 9.94
N LYS A 332 25.58 7.57 9.07
CA LYS A 332 24.14 7.43 9.37
C LYS A 332 23.70 5.99 9.67
N TRP A 333 24.63 5.04 9.78
CA TRP A 333 24.31 3.63 10.01
C TRP A 333 23.64 3.38 11.37
N ASP A 334 23.77 4.28 12.34
CA ASP A 334 23.19 4.20 13.68
C ASP A 334 21.81 4.85 13.81
N LYS A 335 21.25 5.37 12.71
CA LYS A 335 19.91 5.96 12.70
C LYS A 335 18.82 4.92 12.84
N LYS A 336 17.76 5.30 13.54
CA LYS A 336 16.53 4.53 13.65
C LYS A 336 15.48 5.01 12.66
N ALA A 337 14.56 4.12 12.29
CA ALA A 337 13.48 4.37 11.36
C ALA A 337 12.16 3.87 11.94
N ARG A 338 11.17 4.77 11.95
CA ARG A 338 9.78 4.45 12.28
C ARG A 338 9.09 3.77 11.10
N TYR A 339 8.17 2.88 11.42
CA TYR A 339 7.26 2.28 10.45
C TYR A 339 5.88 2.05 11.06
N SER A 340 4.90 1.93 10.17
CA SER A 340 3.56 1.45 10.47
C SER A 340 3.25 0.23 9.61
N MET A 341 2.73 -0.82 10.21
CA MET A 341 2.29 -2.03 9.54
C MET A 341 0.82 -2.28 9.86
N ILE A 342 0.04 -2.58 8.83
CA ILE A 342 -1.34 -3.02 8.93
C ILE A 342 -1.47 -4.37 8.27
N ILE A 343 -2.04 -5.33 8.96
CA ILE A 343 -2.39 -6.64 8.42
C ILE A 343 -3.86 -6.92 8.69
N SER A 344 -4.59 -7.43 7.71
CA SER A 344 -5.99 -7.81 7.86
C SER A 344 -6.30 -9.10 7.11
N ILE A 345 -7.36 -9.77 7.53
CA ILE A 345 -7.89 -10.96 6.83
C ILE A 345 -9.33 -10.75 6.37
N ALA A 346 -9.69 -11.37 5.25
CA ALA A 346 -11.02 -11.36 4.69
C ALA A 346 -11.35 -12.71 4.06
N VAL A 347 -12.63 -13.07 4.04
CA VAL A 347 -13.14 -14.26 3.34
C VAL A 347 -14.04 -13.77 2.21
N PRO A 348 -13.63 -13.87 0.93
CA PRO A 348 -14.35 -13.22 -0.18
C PRO A 348 -15.80 -13.67 -0.39
N GLU A 349 -16.16 -14.87 0.03
CA GLU A 349 -17.48 -15.47 -0.24
C GLU A 349 -18.51 -15.29 0.87
N VAL A 350 -18.12 -14.74 2.03
CA VAL A 350 -19.00 -14.64 3.19
C VAL A 350 -18.84 -13.27 3.84
N ASP A 351 -19.96 -12.58 4.11
CA ASP A 351 -20.02 -11.43 5.01
C ASP A 351 -19.79 -11.92 6.46
N ILE A 352 -18.55 -12.29 6.79
CA ILE A 352 -18.19 -12.76 8.13
C ILE A 352 -17.95 -11.57 9.06
N ASP A 353 -19.02 -10.85 9.40
CA ASP A 353 -18.98 -9.85 10.48
C ASP A 353 -19.51 -10.41 11.82
N VAL A 354 -20.03 -11.65 11.87
CA VAL A 354 -20.76 -12.13 13.08
C VAL A 354 -20.06 -13.30 13.82
N ASP A 355 -19.64 -14.38 13.15
CA ASP A 355 -19.14 -15.57 13.86
C ASP A 355 -17.63 -15.59 14.13
N LEU A 356 -16.78 -15.15 13.19
CA LEU A 356 -15.32 -15.01 13.46
C LEU A 356 -15.06 -13.88 14.46
N TYR A 357 -15.85 -12.81 14.37
CA TYR A 357 -15.74 -11.62 15.20
C TYR A 357 -15.82 -11.95 16.70
N THR A 358 -16.76 -12.83 17.08
CA THR A 358 -16.98 -13.22 18.49
C THR A 358 -15.84 -14.07 19.06
N ASP A 359 -15.28 -15.00 18.27
CA ASP A 359 -14.16 -15.86 18.70
C ASP A 359 -12.84 -15.07 18.85
N ILE A 360 -12.59 -14.08 17.99
CA ILE A 360 -11.36 -13.28 18.03
C ILE A 360 -11.39 -12.22 19.14
N MET A 361 -12.55 -11.60 19.40
CA MET A 361 -12.69 -10.59 20.47
C MET A 361 -12.31 -11.16 21.85
N ASN A 362 -12.43 -12.47 22.05
CA ASN A 362 -12.03 -13.15 23.28
C ASN A 362 -10.50 -13.41 23.38
N GLN A 363 -9.74 -13.29 22.28
CA GLN A 363 -8.29 -13.55 22.26
C GLN A 363 -7.42 -12.28 22.25
N ILE A 364 -7.97 -11.12 21.85
CA ILE A 364 -7.21 -9.88 21.61
C ILE A 364 -7.00 -9.00 22.86
N ASP A 365 -7.47 -9.39 24.03
CA ASP A 365 -7.10 -8.73 25.30
C ASP A 365 -5.63 -8.97 25.72
N THR A 366 -4.83 -9.61 24.86
CA THR A 366 -3.40 -9.87 25.11
C THR A 366 -2.53 -8.94 24.27
N PRO A 367 -1.65 -8.10 24.86
CA PRO A 367 -0.73 -7.28 24.10
C PRO A 367 0.16 -8.14 23.19
N VAL A 368 0.25 -7.77 21.91
CA VAL A 368 1.09 -8.45 20.91
C VAL A 368 2.54 -8.41 21.38
N GLN A 369 3.15 -9.59 21.52
CA GLN A 369 4.56 -9.68 21.89
C GLN A 369 5.43 -9.33 20.68
N ILE A 370 6.23 -8.27 20.82
CA ILE A 370 7.22 -7.86 19.83
C ILE A 370 8.55 -8.49 20.24
N THR A 371 9.13 -9.32 19.35
CA THR A 371 10.48 -9.83 19.54
C THR A 371 11.42 -9.14 18.55
N SER A 372 12.33 -8.33 19.08
CA SER A 372 13.42 -7.75 18.29
C SER A 372 14.53 -8.78 18.13
N GLU A 373 14.84 -9.15 16.90
CA GLU A 373 15.97 -10.02 16.58
C GLU A 373 17.04 -9.27 15.79
N VAL A 374 18.28 -9.75 15.88
CA VAL A 374 19.41 -9.25 15.11
C VAL A 374 19.74 -10.29 14.05
N PHE A 375 20.00 -9.84 12.82
CA PHE A 375 20.48 -10.72 11.77
C PHE A 375 21.76 -11.45 12.23
N VAL A 376 21.74 -12.79 12.12
CA VAL A 376 22.89 -13.68 12.43
C VAL A 376 23.84 -13.78 11.24
#